data_AF-A0A1X7RFD0-F1
#
_entry.id   AF-A0A1X7RFD0-F1
#
_cell.length_a   1.000
_cell.length_b   1.000
_cell.length_c   1.000
_cell.angle_alpha   90.00
_cell.angle_beta   90.00
_cell.angle_gamma   90.00
#
_symmetry.space_group_name_H-M   'P 1'
#
loop_
_entity.id
_entity.type
_entity.pdbx_description
1 polymer ?
#
loop_
_entity_poly.entity_id
_entity_poly.type
_entity_poly.pdbx_seq_one_letter_code
_entity_poly.pdbx_strand_id
1 'polypeptide(L)'
;MDRHGVHTSPNIARLAKRIPPGTWDTHMHVVDPDTFPLDAAAQYKPKAHTLDQAQDFLGQLGIRKMVIVQPSIYGNDNSCTLDGLKNLGPKNGRAVIQFDPALTSREQLQQWHDMGVRGRQLCETTRTLSGLSGGH
;
A
#
# COMPACT_ATOMS: atom_id res chain seq x y z
N MET A 1 5.45 20.57 26.63
CA MET A 1 4.53 20.35 25.48
C MET A 1 4.45 18.86 25.31
N ASP A 2 3.43 18.30 25.94
CA ASP A 2 3.40 16.92 26.39
C ASP A 2 3.04 16.00 25.25
N ARG A 3 3.89 14.98 25.07
CA ARG A 3 3.71 13.92 24.09
C ARG A 3 2.46 13.14 24.50
N HIS A 4 1.47 13.08 23.60
CA HIS A 4 0.31 12.21 23.75
C HIS A 4 0.78 10.78 24.08
N GLY A 5 0.59 10.37 25.33
CA GLY A 5 0.87 9.00 25.75
C GLY A 5 -0.05 8.06 24.99
N VAL A 6 0.53 7.24 24.12
CA VAL A 6 -0.18 6.16 23.43
C VAL A 6 -0.63 5.17 24.49
N HIS A 7 -1.87 5.31 24.94
CA HIS A 7 -2.49 4.39 25.90
C HIS A 7 -2.76 3.08 25.15
N THR A 8 -1.80 2.16 25.19
CA THR A 8 -1.94 0.87 24.50
C THR A 8 -3.06 0.10 25.18
N SER A 9 -4.09 -0.27 24.43
CA SER A 9 -5.21 -1.07 24.94
C SER A 9 -4.68 -2.38 25.56
N PRO A 10 -5.22 -2.83 26.71
CA PRO A 10 -4.84 -4.11 27.32
C PRO A 10 -4.96 -5.31 26.34
N ASN A 11 -5.90 -5.22 25.40
CA ASN A 11 -6.09 -6.23 24.37
C ASN A 11 -4.93 -6.27 23.36
N ILE A 12 -4.42 -5.10 22.95
CA ILE A 12 -3.28 -5.00 22.03
C ILE A 12 -2.01 -5.54 22.69
N ALA A 13 -1.76 -5.20 23.95
CA ALA A 13 -0.61 -5.72 24.68
C ALA A 13 -0.65 -7.26 24.83
N ARG A 14 -1.83 -7.84 25.02
CA ARG A 14 -2.01 -9.30 25.07
C ARG A 14 -1.77 -9.97 23.72
N LEU A 15 -2.22 -9.34 22.63
CA LEU A 15 -2.01 -9.84 21.27
C LEU A 15 -0.53 -9.77 20.87
N ALA A 16 0.15 -8.66 21.17
CA ALA A 16 1.57 -8.46 20.86
C ALA A 16 2.45 -9.58 21.44
N LYS A 17 2.15 -10.05 22.66
CA LYS A 17 2.86 -11.19 23.29
C LYS A 17 2.72 -12.52 22.54
N ARG A 18 1.71 -12.66 21.69
CA ARG A 18 1.42 -13.88 20.91
C ARG A 18 1.95 -13.82 19.48
N ILE A 19 2.35 -12.63 19.01
CA ILE A 19 2.85 -12.44 17.64
C ILE A 19 4.35 -12.80 17.62
N PRO A 20 4.77 -13.77 16.80
CA PRO A 20 6.18 -14.14 16.70
C PRO A 20 7.06 -12.98 16.21
N PRO A 21 8.31 -12.86 16.71
CA PRO A 21 9.27 -11.90 16.19
C PRO A 21 9.49 -12.08 14.68
N GLY A 22 9.53 -10.96 13.96
CA GLY A 22 9.78 -10.97 12.51
C GLY A 22 8.56 -11.25 11.63
N THR A 23 7.37 -11.35 12.22
CA THR A 23 6.07 -11.34 11.52
C THR A 23 5.98 -10.19 10.52
N TRP A 24 5.37 -10.48 9.36
CA TRP A 24 4.99 -9.50 8.36
C TRP A 24 3.49 -9.26 8.40
N ASP A 25 3.08 -8.01 8.31
CA ASP A 25 1.75 -7.69 7.81
C ASP A 25 1.77 -7.82 6.28
N THR A 26 0.89 -8.63 5.70
CA THR A 26 0.93 -8.91 4.25
C THR A 26 -0.06 -8.07 3.45
N HIS A 27 -0.83 -7.18 4.07
CA HIS A 27 -1.86 -6.41 3.39
C HIS A 27 -2.18 -5.11 4.14
N MET A 28 -1.43 -4.06 3.82
CA MET A 28 -1.64 -2.71 4.34
C MET A 28 -1.90 -1.72 3.22
N HIS A 29 -2.90 -0.87 3.37
CA HIS A 29 -3.13 0.27 2.49
C HIS A 29 -2.60 1.55 3.15
N VAL A 30 -1.77 2.28 2.40
CA VAL A 30 -1.38 3.66 2.74
C VAL A 30 -2.17 4.59 1.83
N VAL A 31 -2.78 5.62 2.43
CA VAL A 31 -3.65 6.56 1.74
C VAL A 31 -3.35 7.97 2.25
N ASP A 32 -2.92 8.83 1.34
CA ASP A 32 -2.72 10.25 1.57
C ASP A 32 -3.32 11.03 0.39
N PRO A 33 -4.63 11.35 0.45
CA PRO A 33 -5.33 12.04 -0.63
C PRO A 33 -5.03 13.55 -0.68
N ASP A 34 -4.29 14.08 0.28
CA ASP A 34 -3.90 15.50 0.32
C ASP A 34 -2.59 15.71 -0.45
N THR A 35 -1.68 14.72 -0.42
CA THR A 35 -0.43 14.72 -1.20
C THR A 35 -0.58 14.07 -2.57
N PHE A 36 -1.34 12.98 -2.68
CA PHE A 36 -1.48 12.20 -3.90
C PHE A 36 -2.92 12.26 -4.44
N PRO A 37 -3.12 12.67 -5.71
CA PRO A 37 -4.46 12.76 -6.28
C PRO A 37 -5.10 11.37 -6.41
N LEU A 38 -6.41 11.30 -6.18
CA LEU A 38 -7.19 10.09 -6.43
C LEU A 38 -7.43 9.91 -7.93
N ASP A 39 -7.61 8.66 -8.35
CA ASP A 39 -8.01 8.34 -9.72
C ASP A 39 -9.39 8.94 -10.03
N ALA A 40 -9.60 9.39 -11.27
CA ALA A 40 -10.86 9.98 -11.69
C ALA A 40 -12.05 9.00 -11.59
N ALA A 41 -11.79 7.69 -11.69
CA ALA A 41 -12.76 6.62 -11.51
C ALA A 41 -12.89 6.13 -10.06
N ALA A 42 -12.24 6.79 -9.09
CA ALA A 42 -12.36 6.43 -7.69
C ALA A 42 -13.81 6.51 -7.21
N GLN A 43 -14.33 5.41 -6.67
CA GLN A 43 -15.73 5.31 -6.23
C GLN A 43 -16.03 6.08 -4.94
N TYR A 44 -14.99 6.44 -4.18
CA TYR A 44 -15.09 7.14 -2.91
C TYR A 44 -13.78 7.83 -2.55
N LYS A 45 -13.85 8.81 -1.64
CA LYS A 45 -12.70 9.46 -1.01
C LYS A 45 -12.54 8.96 0.43
N PRO A 46 -11.53 8.12 0.75
CA PRO A 46 -11.29 7.70 2.12
C PRO A 46 -10.71 8.83 2.98
N LYS A 47 -10.75 8.63 4.30
CA LYS A 47 -9.90 9.38 5.22
C LYS A 47 -8.44 8.97 5.02
N ALA A 48 -7.52 9.91 5.23
CA ALA A 48 -6.10 9.62 5.20
C ALA A 48 -5.74 8.51 6.21
N HIS A 49 -4.89 7.60 5.78
CA HIS A 49 -4.24 6.58 6.57
C HIS A 49 -2.77 6.53 6.17
N THR A 50 -1.96 7.36 6.82
CA THR A 50 -0.57 7.60 6.41
C THR A 50 0.33 6.42 6.79
N LEU A 51 1.53 6.37 6.20
CA LEU A 51 2.51 5.34 6.56
C LEU A 51 2.85 5.37 8.05
N ASP A 52 2.98 6.56 8.64
CA ASP A 52 3.30 6.71 10.07
C ASP A 52 2.21 6.11 10.95
N GLN A 53 0.94 6.33 10.60
CA GLN A 53 -0.20 5.72 11.31
C GLN A 53 -0.18 4.20 11.20
N ALA A 54 0.15 3.66 10.03
CA ALA A 54 0.31 2.21 9.83
C ALA A 54 1.47 1.64 10.67
N GLN A 55 2.61 2.35 10.71
CA GLN A 55 3.79 1.97 11.50
C GLN A 55 3.51 2.04 13.00
N ASP A 56 2.78 3.06 13.47
CA ASP A 56 2.39 3.19 14.88
C ASP A 56 1.43 2.07 15.31
N PHE A 57 0.46 1.75 14.46
CA PHE A 57 -0.48 0.65 14.71
C PHE A 57 0.23 -0.71 14.78
N LEU A 58 1.02 -1.06 13.76
CA LEU A 58 1.80 -2.30 13.73
C LEU A 58 2.89 -2.30 14.82
N GLY A 59 3.39 -1.11 15.15
CA GLY A 59 4.33 -0.82 16.21
C GLY A 59 3.91 -1.40 17.55
N GLN A 60 2.65 -1.14 17.93
CA GLN A 60 2.01 -1.62 19.15
C GLN A 60 1.86 -3.14 19.20
N LEU A 61 1.78 -3.79 18.04
CA LEU A 61 1.72 -5.26 17.89
C LEU A 61 3.10 -5.92 17.81
N GLY A 62 4.19 -5.14 17.83
CA GLY A 62 5.55 -5.65 17.64
C GLY A 62 5.89 -5.99 16.18
N ILE A 63 5.03 -5.65 15.23
CA ILE A 63 5.25 -5.85 13.81
C ILE A 63 6.04 -4.64 13.28
N ARG A 64 7.04 -4.91 12.44
CA ARG A 64 7.89 -3.89 11.80
C ARG A 64 7.98 -4.04 10.29
N LYS A 65 7.49 -5.16 9.76
CA LYS A 65 7.58 -5.51 8.34
C LYS A 65 6.18 -5.51 7.76
N MET A 66 6.01 -4.90 6.60
CA MET A 66 4.71 -4.83 5.95
C MET A 66 4.81 -4.89 4.43
N VAL A 67 3.73 -5.35 3.82
CA VAL A 67 3.49 -5.25 2.38
C VAL A 67 2.46 -4.15 2.14
N ILE A 68 2.88 -3.08 1.46
CA ILE A 68 1.96 -2.02 1.03
C ILE A 68 1.28 -2.47 -0.25
N VAL A 69 -0.04 -2.51 -0.24
CA VAL A 69 -0.87 -2.96 -1.35
C VAL A 69 -1.55 -1.74 -1.96
N GLN A 70 -1.42 -1.56 -3.27
CA GLN A 70 -1.98 -0.42 -4.01
C GLN A 70 -3.51 -0.35 -3.84
N PRO A 71 -4.04 0.71 -3.21
CA PRO A 71 -5.48 0.92 -3.15
C PRO A 71 -6.04 1.21 -4.55
N SER A 72 -7.16 0.60 -4.93
CA SER A 72 -7.78 0.82 -6.25
C SER A 72 -8.26 2.27 -6.47
N ILE A 73 -8.43 3.05 -5.41
CA ILE A 73 -8.76 4.48 -5.46
C ILE A 73 -7.67 5.35 -6.11
N TYR A 74 -6.44 4.84 -6.22
CA TYR A 74 -5.33 5.49 -6.92
C TYR A 74 -5.13 4.94 -8.34
N GLY A 75 -5.92 3.94 -8.75
CA GLY A 75 -5.80 3.31 -10.06
C GLY A 75 -4.37 2.82 -10.32
N ASN A 76 -3.81 3.24 -11.45
CA ASN A 76 -2.45 2.90 -11.87
C ASN A 76 -1.38 3.88 -11.36
N ASP A 77 -1.76 4.96 -10.66
CA ASP A 77 -0.80 5.86 -10.02
C ASP A 77 -0.29 5.25 -8.71
N ASN A 78 0.88 4.64 -8.76
CA ASN A 78 1.49 3.98 -7.60
C ASN A 78 2.31 4.94 -6.72
N SER A 79 2.27 6.25 -6.95
CA SER A 79 3.17 7.21 -6.29
C SER A 79 3.08 7.15 -4.76
N CYS A 80 1.87 7.06 -4.21
CA CYS A 80 1.66 6.93 -2.75
C CYS A 80 2.27 5.62 -2.20
N THR A 81 2.02 4.50 -2.88
CA THR A 81 2.54 3.17 -2.50
C THR A 81 4.07 3.12 -2.59
N LEU A 82 4.65 3.70 -3.65
CA LEU A 82 6.10 3.72 -3.88
C LEU A 82 6.84 4.64 -2.91
N ASP A 83 6.24 5.78 -2.54
CA ASP A 83 6.78 6.65 -1.49
C ASP A 83 6.80 5.94 -0.14
N GLY A 84 5.69 5.30 0.22
CA GLY A 84 5.61 4.49 1.44
C GLY A 84 6.65 3.36 1.47
N LEU A 85 6.84 2.67 0.34
CA LEU A 85 7.84 1.61 0.20
C LEU A 85 9.27 2.14 0.40
N LYS A 86 9.57 3.30 -0.19
CA LYS A 86 10.88 3.95 -0.07
C LYS A 86 11.19 4.30 1.39
N ASN A 87 10.20 4.81 2.12
CA ASN A 87 10.33 5.18 3.53
C ASN A 87 10.52 3.96 4.45
N LEU A 88 9.87 2.82 4.16
CA LEU A 88 10.09 1.56 4.89
C LEU A 88 11.46 0.92 4.63
N GLY A 89 11.96 1.08 3.40
CA GLY A 89 13.20 0.47 2.95
C GLY A 89 13.13 -1.06 2.74
N PRO A 90 14.14 -1.64 2.07
CA PRO A 90 14.09 -3.02 1.58
C PRO A 90 14.17 -4.10 2.66
N LYS A 91 14.49 -3.76 3.92
CA LYS A 91 14.51 -4.71 5.04
C LYS A 91 13.11 -4.98 5.61
N ASN A 92 12.22 -3.98 5.53
CA ASN A 92 10.95 -3.96 6.22
C ASN A 92 9.74 -3.79 5.28
N GLY A 93 9.94 -3.27 4.06
CA GLY A 93 8.87 -3.00 3.11
C GLY A 93 8.90 -3.89 1.88
N ARG A 94 7.73 -4.34 1.44
CA ARG A 94 7.47 -4.79 0.07
C ARG A 94 6.23 -4.09 -0.45
N ALA A 95 6.03 -4.10 -1.76
CA ALA A 95 4.80 -3.57 -2.34
C ALA A 95 4.18 -4.46 -3.41
N VAL A 96 2.87 -4.34 -3.52
CA VAL A 96 2.04 -4.85 -4.61
C VAL A 96 1.41 -3.64 -5.30
N ILE A 97 1.67 -3.48 -6.60
CA ILE A 97 1.26 -2.29 -7.36
C ILE A 97 0.17 -2.61 -8.39
N GLN A 98 -0.37 -1.60 -9.04
CA GLN A 98 -1.27 -1.76 -10.18
C GLN A 98 -0.74 -0.98 -11.39
N PHE A 99 -0.74 -1.59 -12.58
CA PHE A 99 -0.28 -0.92 -13.80
C PHE A 99 -0.97 -1.52 -15.02
N ASP A 100 -0.97 -0.77 -16.13
CA ASP A 100 -1.38 -1.28 -17.45
C ASP A 100 -0.18 -1.94 -18.15
N PRO A 101 -0.22 -3.26 -18.42
CA PRO A 101 0.84 -3.97 -19.12
C PRO A 101 1.14 -3.42 -20.53
N ALA A 102 0.17 -2.80 -21.20
CA ALA A 102 0.36 -2.22 -22.53
C ALA A 102 1.15 -0.91 -22.49
N LEU A 103 1.13 -0.20 -21.36
CA LEU A 103 1.78 1.10 -21.18
C LEU A 103 3.08 1.02 -20.36
N THR A 104 3.41 -0.16 -19.83
CA THR A 104 4.53 -0.33 -18.89
C THR A 104 5.70 -1.05 -19.57
N SER A 105 6.87 -0.39 -19.61
CA SER A 105 8.09 -0.98 -20.17
C SER A 105 8.76 -1.96 -19.20
N ARG A 106 9.65 -2.80 -19.73
CA ARG A 106 10.45 -3.74 -18.93
C ARG A 106 11.38 -3.01 -17.96
N GLU A 107 11.93 -1.87 -18.40
CA GLU A 107 12.83 -1.03 -17.61
C GLU A 107 12.08 -0.46 -16.39
N GLN A 108 10.83 -0.04 -16.57
CA GLN A 108 9.99 0.44 -15.47
C GLN A 108 9.69 -0.67 -14.45
N LEU A 109 9.41 -1.88 -14.93
CA LEU A 109 9.23 -3.05 -14.06
C LEU A 109 10.49 -3.39 -13.27
N GLN A 110 11.68 -3.26 -13.89
CA GLN A 110 12.94 -3.49 -13.20
C GLN A 110 13.19 -2.43 -12.11
N GLN A 111 12.92 -1.16 -12.39
CA GLN A 111 13.02 -0.09 -11.39
C GLN A 111 12.13 -0.35 -10.18
N TRP A 112 10.86 -0.72 -10.41
CA TRP A 112 9.94 -1.08 -9.32
C TRP A 112 10.42 -2.32 -8.57
N HIS A 113 10.96 -3.31 -9.26
CA HIS A 113 11.56 -4.48 -8.63
C HIS A 113 12.74 -4.09 -7.73
N ASP A 114 13.63 -3.22 -8.19
CA ASP A 114 14.80 -2.80 -7.41
C ASP A 114 14.38 -1.99 -6.17
N MET A 115 13.28 -1.23 -6.25
CA MET A 115 12.67 -0.54 -5.12
C MET A 115 12.03 -1.48 -4.07
N GLY A 116 11.66 -2.71 -4.45
CA GLY A 116 11.04 -3.69 -3.54
C GLY A 116 9.63 -4.14 -3.89
N VAL A 117 9.11 -3.75 -5.06
CA VAL A 117 7.82 -4.26 -5.58
C VAL A 117 7.96 -5.74 -5.94
N ARG A 118 7.04 -6.58 -5.47
CA ARG A 118 7.08 -8.05 -5.67
C ARG A 118 5.79 -8.65 -6.19
N GLY A 119 4.77 -7.83 -6.43
CA GLY A 119 3.50 -8.31 -6.95
C GLY A 119 2.73 -7.24 -7.69
N ARG A 120 1.68 -7.69 -8.38
CA ARG A 120 0.69 -6.86 -9.05
C ARG A 120 -0.69 -7.20 -8.50
N GLN A 121 -1.50 -6.19 -8.25
CA GLN A 121 -2.88 -6.37 -7.81
C GLN A 121 -3.81 -6.38 -9.02
N LEU A 122 -4.64 -7.41 -9.09
CA LEU A 122 -5.73 -7.48 -10.06
C LEU A 122 -6.99 -6.98 -9.36
N CYS A 123 -7.50 -5.83 -9.80
CA CYS A 123 -8.76 -5.28 -9.32
C CYS A 123 -9.77 -5.32 -10.49
N GLU A 124 -10.84 -6.10 -10.35
CA GLU A 124 -11.83 -6.33 -11.42
C GLU A 124 -12.63 -5.08 -11.81
N THR A 125 -12.48 -3.97 -11.08
CA THR A 125 -13.07 -2.68 -11.42
C THR A 125 -12.31 -1.93 -12.51
N THR A 126 -11.08 -2.34 -12.84
CA THR A 126 -10.34 -1.81 -13.99
C THR A 126 -10.88 -2.46 -15.26
N ARG A 127 -12.07 -2.03 -15.69
CA ARG A 127 -12.57 -2.31 -17.03
C ARG A 127 -11.60 -1.67 -18.03
N THR A 128 -10.85 -2.51 -18.73
CA THR A 128 -10.41 -2.23 -20.10
C THR A 128 -11.65 -1.96 -20.95
N LEU A 129 -12.08 -0.70 -21.03
CA LEU A 129 -12.89 -0.21 -22.14
C LEU A 129 -11.95 0.25 -23.26
N SER A 130 -11.28 -0.71 -23.88
CA SER A 130 -10.62 -0.49 -25.17
C SER A 130 -10.51 -1.82 -25.91
N GLY A 131 -11.51 -2.09 -26.76
CA GLY A 131 -11.33 -3.01 -27.87
C GLY A 131 -12.22 -4.26 -27.88
N LEU A 132 -13.54 -4.08 -27.98
CA LEU A 132 -14.42 -5.01 -28.70
C LEU A 132 -15.60 -4.25 -29.33
N SER A 133 -15.33 -3.51 -30.40
CA SER A 133 -16.33 -3.24 -31.44
C SER A 133 -15.86 -3.93 -32.73
N GLY A 134 -15.94 -5.27 -32.74
CA GLY A 134 -15.89 -6.06 -33.96
C GLY A 134 -17.31 -6.20 -34.51
N GLY A 135 -17.47 -5.94 -35.80
CA GLY A 135 -18.77 -5.75 -36.46
C GLY A 135 -19.69 -6.98 -36.50
N HIS A 136 -20.94 -6.68 -36.80
CA HIS A 136 -21.85 -7.50 -37.61
C HIS A 136 -22.40 -6.58 -38.70
#